data_AF-A0A377ZCZ0-F1
#
_entry.id   AF-A0A377ZCZ0-F1
#
_cell.length_a   1.000
_cell.length_b   1.000
_cell.length_c   1.000
_cell.angle_alpha   90.00
_cell.angle_beta   90.00
_cell.angle_gamma   90.00
#
_symmetry.space_group_name_H-M   'P 1'
#
loop_
_entity.id
_entity.type
_entity.pdbx_description
1 polymer ?
#
loop_
_entity_poly.entity_id
_entity_poly.type
_entity_poly.pdbx_seq_one_letter_code
_entity_poly.pdbx_strand_id
1 'polypeptide(L)'
;MRNINVTINTRNAFVRESLVAMVNDLTRGDLRARFSWRNTDLSAEDIIICEVIPGEIYLCNTLIKNRKRGSSLIILHSYDQLPEDEFMINCLKGVIFVSLKTASIPQLLTIIKSELQHCMTPTATDAAGRELSCAICPHRVLSRSQTAVVHGILEGLD
;
A
#
# COMPACT_ATOMS: atom_id res chain seq x y z
N MET A 1 10.45 7.23 -23.16
CA MET A 1 9.26 6.84 -22.37
C MET A 1 9.74 6.18 -21.09
N ARG A 2 9.52 6.82 -19.93
CA ARG A 2 9.99 6.31 -18.63
C ARG A 2 9.02 5.23 -18.14
N ASN A 3 9.55 4.12 -17.62
CA ASN A 3 8.71 3.09 -17.02
C ASN A 3 8.48 3.42 -15.54
N ILE A 4 7.29 3.12 -15.05
CA ILE A 4 6.97 3.13 -13.62
C ILE A 4 6.38 1.78 -13.23
N ASN A 5 6.91 1.16 -12.19
CA ASN A 5 6.43 -0.12 -11.69
C ASN A 5 5.33 0.14 -10.64
N VAL A 6 4.15 -0.43 -10.86
CA VAL A 6 2.98 -0.25 -10.02
C VAL A 6 2.46 -1.62 -9.59
N THR A 7 2.52 -1.91 -8.29
CA THR A 7 1.87 -3.09 -7.73
C THR A 7 0.49 -2.75 -7.20
N ILE A 8 -0.49 -3.62 -7.48
CA ILE A 8 -1.84 -3.52 -6.92
C ILE A 8 -2.21 -4.84 -6.25
N ASN A 9 -2.11 -4.84 -4.92
CA ASN A 9 -2.40 -6.00 -4.06
C ASN A 9 -3.76 -5.80 -3.37
N THR A 10 -4.82 -6.22 -4.04
CA THR A 10 -6.19 -6.31 -3.52
C THR A 10 -6.78 -7.67 -3.87
N ARG A 11 -7.66 -8.19 -3.02
CA ARG A 11 -8.42 -9.42 -3.34
C ARG A 11 -9.62 -9.11 -4.25
N ASN A 12 -10.05 -7.85 -4.31
CA ASN A 12 -11.18 -7.41 -5.10
C ASN A 12 -10.76 -7.11 -6.55
N ALA A 13 -11.20 -7.94 -7.49
CA ALA A 13 -10.89 -7.78 -8.91
C ALA A 13 -11.44 -6.45 -9.48
N PHE A 14 -12.62 -6.01 -9.07
CA PHE A 14 -13.20 -4.75 -9.56
C PHE A 14 -12.39 -3.54 -9.12
N VAL A 15 -11.93 -3.53 -7.86
CA VAL A 15 -11.03 -2.48 -7.35
C VAL A 15 -9.73 -2.50 -8.14
N ARG A 16 -9.13 -3.67 -8.36
CA ARG A 16 -7.90 -3.79 -9.15
C ARG A 16 -8.06 -3.22 -10.56
N GLU A 17 -9.06 -3.68 -11.32
CA GLU A 17 -9.25 -3.22 -12.71
C GLU A 17 -9.55 -1.72 -12.77
N SER A 18 -10.31 -1.19 -11.80
CA SER A 18 -10.57 0.25 -11.69
C SER A 18 -9.29 1.05 -11.47
N LEU A 19 -8.41 0.61 -10.57
CA LEU A 19 -7.13 1.26 -10.31
C LEU A 19 -6.18 1.18 -11.51
N VAL A 20 -6.14 0.03 -12.20
CA VAL A 20 -5.37 -0.11 -13.46
C VAL A 20 -5.86 0.90 -14.50
N ALA A 21 -7.17 1.03 -14.68
CA ALA A 21 -7.75 1.99 -15.61
C ALA A 21 -7.38 3.44 -15.24
N MET A 22 -7.49 3.81 -13.96
CA MET A 22 -7.12 5.14 -13.46
C MET A 22 -5.64 5.46 -13.70
N VAL A 23 -4.73 4.55 -13.35
CA VAL A 23 -3.28 4.74 -13.56
C VAL A 23 -2.96 4.83 -15.04
N ASN A 24 -3.57 3.99 -15.88
CA ASN A 24 -3.37 4.05 -17.33
C ASN A 24 -3.83 5.38 -17.91
N ASP A 25 -4.97 5.90 -17.47
CA ASP A 25 -5.48 7.21 -17.93
C ASP A 25 -4.52 8.35 -17.54
N LEU A 26 -4.01 8.31 -16.31
CA LEU A 26 -3.06 9.31 -15.79
C LEU A 26 -1.65 9.21 -16.40
N THR A 27 -1.29 8.09 -17.03
CA THR A 27 0.06 7.86 -17.59
C THR A 27 0.13 7.99 -19.11
N ARG A 28 -0.99 8.24 -19.81
CA ARG A 28 -1.02 8.34 -21.27
C ARG A 28 -0.01 9.37 -21.80
N GLY A 29 0.89 8.92 -22.68
CA GLY A 29 1.86 9.76 -23.38
C GLY A 29 3.29 9.62 -22.87
N ASP A 30 3.57 10.11 -21.66
CA ASP A 30 4.94 10.28 -21.16
C ASP A 30 5.47 9.09 -20.35
N LEU A 31 4.56 8.30 -19.79
CA LEU A 31 4.86 7.21 -18.86
C LEU A 31 4.31 5.88 -19.38
N ARG A 32 5.04 4.80 -19.08
CA ARG A 32 4.52 3.45 -19.24
C ARG A 32 4.43 2.80 -17.87
N ALA A 33 3.21 2.66 -17.36
CA ALA A 33 2.95 1.87 -16.16
C ALA A 33 3.13 0.37 -16.46
N ARG A 34 3.88 -0.32 -15.60
CA ARG A 34 3.99 -1.77 -15.58
C ARG A 34 3.31 -2.28 -14.33
N PHE A 35 2.25 -3.07 -14.52
CA PHE A 35 1.45 -3.56 -13.41
C PHE A 35 1.92 -4.93 -12.95
N SER A 36 1.98 -5.10 -11.64
CA SER A 36 2.13 -6.39 -10.97
C SER A 36 1.00 -6.56 -9.95
N TRP A 37 0.61 -7.81 -9.69
CA TRP A 37 -0.42 -8.14 -8.71
C TRP A 37 -0.03 -9.41 -7.95
N ARG A 38 -0.45 -9.51 -6.69
CA ARG A 38 -0.03 -10.58 -5.76
C ARG A 38 1.50 -10.69 -5.68
N ASN A 39 2.18 -9.54 -5.79
CA ASN A 39 3.62 -9.51 -5.81
C ASN A 39 4.17 -9.77 -4.40
N THR A 40 5.09 -10.72 -4.29
CA THR A 40 5.78 -11.10 -3.06
C THR A 40 7.15 -10.44 -2.91
N ASP A 41 7.54 -9.57 -3.84
CA ASP A 41 8.73 -8.73 -3.75
C ASP A 41 8.42 -7.29 -4.20
N LEU A 42 8.52 -6.34 -3.26
CA LEU A 42 8.23 -4.92 -3.50
C LEU A 42 9.50 -4.08 -3.70
N SER A 43 10.66 -4.71 -3.85
CA SER A 43 11.97 -4.04 -3.92
C SER A 43 12.17 -3.20 -5.18
N ALA A 44 11.40 -3.47 -6.25
CA ALA A 44 11.48 -2.77 -7.53
C ALA A 44 10.27 -1.84 -7.82
N GLU A 45 9.28 -1.81 -6.93
CA GLU A 45 8.00 -1.12 -7.15
C GLU A 45 8.11 0.37 -6.81
N ASP A 46 7.64 1.24 -7.71
CA ASP A 46 7.64 2.70 -7.51
C ASP A 46 6.37 3.15 -6.77
N ILE A 47 5.23 2.57 -7.15
CA ILE A 47 3.93 2.80 -6.50
C ILE A 47 3.39 1.45 -6.04
N ILE A 48 2.97 1.39 -4.79
CA ILE A 48 2.43 0.19 -4.15
C ILE A 48 1.04 0.56 -3.64
N ILE A 49 0.02 -0.10 -4.18
CA ILE A 49 -1.36 0.01 -3.70
C ILE A 49 -1.72 -1.32 -3.06
N CYS A 50 -1.94 -1.33 -1.74
CA CYS A 50 -2.25 -2.55 -0.99
C CYS A 50 -3.56 -2.37 -0.22
N GLU A 51 -4.47 -3.33 -0.35
CA GLU A 51 -5.62 -3.46 0.52
C GLU A 51 -5.22 -4.21 1.78
N VAL A 52 -5.55 -3.63 2.94
CA VAL A 52 -5.40 -4.29 4.24
C VAL A 52 -6.74 -4.84 4.71
N ILE A 53 -6.74 -6.08 5.19
CA ILE A 53 -7.93 -6.64 5.87
C ILE A 53 -7.97 -6.19 7.34
N PRO A 54 -9.13 -6.32 8.03
CA PRO A 54 -9.23 -6.03 9.45
C PRO A 54 -8.15 -6.72 10.29
N GLY A 55 -7.48 -5.96 11.17
CA GLY A 55 -6.38 -6.43 12.00
C GLY A 55 -4.98 -6.25 11.39
N GLU A 56 -4.82 -6.30 10.07
CA GLU A 56 -3.48 -6.26 9.44
C GLU A 56 -2.73 -4.93 9.64
N ILE A 57 -3.46 -3.83 9.82
CA ILE A 57 -2.87 -2.50 10.06
C ILE A 57 -2.05 -2.45 11.36
N TYR A 58 -2.34 -3.37 12.30
CA TYR A 58 -1.63 -3.51 13.57
C TYR A 58 -0.48 -4.53 13.52
N LEU A 59 -0.25 -5.16 12.36
CA LEU A 59 0.77 -6.20 12.16
C LEU A 59 1.88 -5.78 11.18
N CYS A 60 3.12 -6.15 11.50
CA CYS A 60 4.29 -5.79 10.71
C CYS A 60 4.28 -6.63 9.42
N ASN A 61 4.00 -5.98 8.29
CA ASN A 61 4.04 -6.63 7.00
C ASN A 61 5.46 -6.62 6.42
N THR A 62 6.06 -7.80 6.24
CA THR A 62 7.43 -7.96 5.74
C THR A 62 7.59 -7.50 4.29
N LEU A 63 6.57 -7.68 3.45
CA LEU A 63 6.58 -7.19 2.06
C LEU A 63 6.67 -5.66 2.05
N ILE A 64 5.80 -5.00 2.83
CA ILE A 64 5.76 -3.54 2.94
C ILE A 64 7.04 -3.00 3.58
N LYS A 65 7.61 -3.70 4.56
CA LYS A 65 8.89 -3.35 5.20
C LYS A 65 10.04 -3.34 4.20
N ASN A 66 10.06 -4.29 3.28
CA ASN A 66 11.16 -4.51 2.34
C ASN A 66 10.95 -3.83 0.97
N ARG A 67 9.98 -2.90 0.88
CA ARG A 67 9.72 -2.16 -0.35
C ARG A 67 10.89 -1.26 -0.76
N LYS A 68 10.93 -0.88 -2.04
CA LYS A 68 11.86 0.11 -2.59
C LYS A 68 11.86 1.39 -1.74
N ARG A 69 13.03 1.88 -1.34
CA ARG A 69 13.14 3.18 -0.63
C ARG A 69 12.59 4.30 -1.51
N GLY A 70 11.77 5.17 -0.91
CA GLY A 70 11.11 6.26 -1.62
C GLY A 70 9.90 5.85 -2.46
N SER A 71 9.48 4.57 -2.47
CA SER A 71 8.24 4.16 -3.12
C SER A 71 7.03 4.84 -2.48
N SER A 72 6.05 5.20 -3.29
CA SER A 72 4.73 5.61 -2.81
C SER A 72 3.94 4.40 -2.31
N LEU A 73 3.39 4.48 -1.11
CA LEU A 73 2.53 3.44 -0.55
C LEU A 73 1.15 4.02 -0.30
N ILE A 74 0.14 3.38 -0.89
CA ILE A 74 -1.28 3.69 -0.73
C ILE A 74 -1.95 2.47 -0.11
N ILE A 75 -2.54 2.64 1.07
CA ILE A 75 -3.25 1.59 1.80
C ILE A 75 -4.75 1.78 1.63
N LEU A 76 -5.37 0.83 0.95
CA LEU A 76 -6.83 0.74 0.86
C LEU A 76 -7.34 0.04 2.11
N HIS A 77 -8.38 0.58 2.74
CA HIS A 77 -8.93 0.00 3.96
C HIS A 77 -10.45 0.14 4.07
N SER A 78 -11.04 -0.68 4.93
CA SER A 78 -12.47 -0.66 5.24
C SER A 78 -12.77 -0.35 6.72
N TYR A 79 -11.77 0.09 7.49
CA TYR A 79 -11.98 0.54 8.87
C TYR A 79 -12.85 1.80 8.93
N ASP A 80 -13.67 1.91 9.98
CA ASP A 80 -14.43 3.13 10.27
C ASP A 80 -13.53 4.25 10.80
N GLN A 81 -12.51 3.87 11.58
CA GLN A 81 -11.47 4.76 12.09
C GLN A 81 -10.10 4.09 11.94
N LEU A 82 -9.11 4.87 11.53
CA LEU A 82 -7.72 4.41 11.51
C LEU A 82 -7.19 4.31 12.95
N PRO A 83 -6.22 3.43 13.21
CA PRO A 83 -5.52 3.40 14.49
C PRO A 83 -4.87 4.75 14.79
N GLU A 84 -4.76 5.10 16.07
CA GLU A 84 -3.94 6.25 16.47
C GLU A 84 -2.47 6.03 16.09
N ASP A 85 -1.75 7.12 15.82
CA ASP A 85 -0.36 7.09 15.33
C ASP A 85 0.60 6.29 16.24
N GLU A 86 0.34 6.24 17.54
CA GLU A 86 1.12 5.47 18.51
C GLU A 86 0.93 3.95 18.39
N PHE A 87 -0.23 3.50 17.92
CA PHE A 87 -0.53 2.09 17.67
C PHE A 87 -0.17 1.65 16.25
N MET A 88 0.02 2.60 15.34
CA MET A 88 0.49 2.32 13.99
C MET A 88 1.93 1.86 13.97
N ILE A 89 2.17 0.79 13.21
CA ILE A 89 3.52 0.26 13.03
C ILE A 89 4.31 1.19 12.13
N ASN A 90 5.60 1.36 12.42
CA ASN A 90 6.47 2.28 11.69
C ASN A 90 6.51 2.04 10.16
N CYS A 91 6.31 0.80 9.69
CA CYS A 91 6.26 0.51 8.25
C CYS A 91 5.09 1.18 7.53
N LEU A 92 4.05 1.56 8.28
CA LEU A 92 2.82 2.21 7.82
C LEU A 92 2.75 3.71 8.21
N LYS A 93 3.75 4.25 8.90
CA LYS A 93 3.81 5.69 9.19
C LYS A 93 4.15 6.48 7.92
N GLY A 94 3.50 7.63 7.74
CA GLY A 94 3.69 8.48 6.55
C GLY A 94 3.12 7.89 5.25
N VAL A 95 2.22 6.91 5.38
CA VAL A 95 1.55 6.23 4.27
C VAL A 95 0.21 6.89 3.99
N ILE A 96 -0.23 6.84 2.73
CA ILE A 96 -1.53 7.40 2.32
C ILE A 96 -2.60 6.33 2.56
N PHE A 97 -3.53 6.62 3.47
CA PHE A 97 -4.68 5.76 3.71
C PHE A 97 -5.89 6.23 2.91
N VAL A 98 -6.54 5.27 2.26
CA VAL A 98 -7.76 5.50 1.47
C VAL A 98 -8.85 4.55 1.92
N SER A 99 -9.94 5.12 2.42
CA SER A 99 -11.13 4.37 2.81
C SER A 99 -11.91 3.91 1.58
N LEU A 100 -12.06 2.60 1.39
CA LEU A 100 -12.92 2.03 0.34
C LEU A 100 -14.40 2.31 0.58
N LYS A 101 -14.79 2.66 1.81
CA LYS A 101 -16.18 2.99 2.17
C LYS A 101 -16.59 4.40 1.74
N THR A 102 -15.63 5.34 1.74
CA THR A 102 -15.94 6.78 1.62
C THR A 102 -15.16 7.49 0.53
N ALA A 103 -14.07 6.93 0.02
CA ALA A 103 -13.29 7.55 -1.03
C ALA A 103 -14.07 7.59 -2.35
N SER A 104 -14.13 8.78 -2.93
CA SER A 104 -14.67 8.99 -4.27
C SER A 104 -13.61 8.74 -5.35
N ILE A 105 -14.07 8.45 -6.57
CA ILE A 105 -13.20 8.29 -7.75
C ILE A 105 -12.32 9.54 -8.00
N PRO A 106 -12.83 10.79 -7.94
CA PRO A 106 -11.99 11.98 -8.12
C PRO A 106 -10.89 12.11 -7.06
N GLN A 107 -11.17 11.75 -5.81
CA GLN A 107 -10.16 11.75 -4.74
C GLN A 107 -9.06 10.73 -5.02
N LEU A 108 -9.45 9.50 -5.40
CA LEU A 108 -8.50 8.45 -5.79
C LEU A 108 -7.60 8.89 -6.95
N LEU A 109 -8.17 9.47 -8.01
CA LEU A 109 -7.42 9.99 -9.14
C LEU A 109 -6.43 11.10 -8.73
N THR A 110 -6.86 11.98 -7.84
CA THR A 110 -6.01 13.07 -7.32
C THR A 110 -4.82 12.51 -6.53
N ILE A 111 -5.06 11.54 -5.65
CA ILE A 111 -4.02 10.86 -4.86
C ILE A 111 -3.02 10.15 -5.80
N ILE A 112 -3.52 9.33 -6.73
CA ILE A 112 -2.67 8.58 -7.66
C ILE A 112 -1.85 9.54 -8.53
N LYS A 113 -2.46 10.62 -9.02
CA LYS A 113 -1.75 11.63 -9.82
C LYS A 113 -0.64 12.31 -9.03
N SER A 114 -0.90 12.69 -7.78
CA SER A 114 0.11 13.27 -6.89
C SER A 114 1.29 12.33 -6.70
N GLU A 115 1.03 11.06 -6.39
CA GLU A 115 2.08 10.07 -6.18
C GLU A 115 2.87 9.74 -7.45
N LEU A 116 2.20 9.68 -8.61
CA LEU A 116 2.87 9.56 -9.91
C LEU A 116 3.85 10.72 -10.14
N GLN A 117 3.45 11.95 -9.82
CA GLN A 117 4.31 13.14 -9.95
C GLN A 117 5.51 13.08 -9.01
N HIS A 118 5.30 12.69 -7.74
CA HIS A 118 6.38 12.54 -6.77
C HIS A 118 7.43 11.50 -7.21
N CYS A 119 7.01 10.36 -7.76
CA CYS A 119 7.94 9.35 -8.28
C CYS A 119 8.79 9.87 -9.46
N MET A 120 8.28 10.87 -10.21
CA MET A 120 9.00 11.46 -11.34
C MET A 120 10.03 12.51 -10.92
N THR A 121 9.69 13.35 -9.94
CA THR A 121 10.53 14.46 -9.45
C THR A 121 10.77 14.33 -7.94
N PRO A 122 11.54 13.32 -7.50
CA PRO A 122 11.85 13.16 -6.08
C PRO A 122 12.67 14.37 -5.61
N THR A 123 12.13 15.15 -4.66
CA THR A 123 12.92 16.19 -4.00
C THR A 123 13.77 15.58 -2.88
N ALA A 124 14.91 16.20 -2.55
CA ALA A 124 15.80 15.71 -1.49
C ALA A 124 15.11 15.65 -0.11
N THR A 125 14.12 16.52 0.12
CA THR A 125 13.33 16.60 1.36
C THR A 125 12.31 15.47 1.48
N ASP A 126 11.70 15.03 0.37
CA ASP A 126 10.72 13.94 0.33
C ASP A 126 11.36 12.57 0.64
N ALA A 127 12.64 12.40 0.30
CA ALA A 127 13.37 11.17 0.57
C ALA A 127 13.55 10.90 2.07
N ALA A 128 13.79 11.95 2.88
CA ALA A 128 13.96 11.83 4.32
C ALA A 128 12.63 11.57 5.07
N GLY A 129 11.52 12.17 4.62
CA GLY A 129 10.20 11.96 5.24
C GLY A 129 9.60 10.57 4.99
N ARG A 130 10.07 9.87 3.94
CA ARG A 130 9.63 8.52 3.57
C ARG A 130 10.66 7.44 3.92
N GLU A 131 11.71 7.79 4.65
CA GLU A 131 12.68 6.81 5.15
C GLU A 131 12.01 5.88 6.17
N LEU A 132 11.92 4.61 5.80
CA LEU A 132 11.44 3.54 6.66
C LEU A 132 12.43 3.31 7.80
N SER A 133 12.14 3.84 8.99
CA SER A 133 12.87 3.48 10.20
C SER A 133 12.13 2.40 11.01
N CYS A 134 12.65 1.18 10.95
CA CYS A 134 12.22 0.08 11.82
C CYS A 134 13.01 -0.01 13.13
N ALA A 135 13.91 0.93 13.43
CA ALA A 135 14.82 0.83 14.57
C ALA A 135 14.11 0.75 15.95
N ILE A 136 12.87 1.26 16.05
CA ILE A 136 12.03 1.23 17.26
C ILE A 136 10.64 0.66 16.92
N CYS A 137 10.57 -0.21 15.91
CA CYS A 137 9.31 -0.81 15.51
C CYS A 137 8.93 -1.92 16.49
N PRO A 138 7.69 -1.94 17.03
CA PRO A 138 7.27 -3.03 17.93
C PRO A 138 7.19 -4.39 17.23
N HIS A 139 7.35 -4.44 15.89
CA HIS A 139 7.37 -5.66 15.08
C HIS A 139 6.26 -6.66 15.45
N ARG A 140 5.05 -6.13 15.69
CA ARG A 140 3.90 -6.93 16.06
C ARG A 140 3.62 -7.97 14.99
N VAL A 141 3.71 -9.23 15.36
CA VAL A 141 3.42 -10.38 14.50
C VAL A 141 2.50 -11.32 15.26
N LEU A 142 1.72 -12.11 14.53
CA LEU A 142 0.91 -13.16 15.14
C LEU A 142 1.82 -14.27 15.68
N SER A 143 1.49 -14.79 16.85
CA SER A 143 2.09 -16.03 17.37
C SER A 143 1.63 -17.22 16.53
N ARG A 144 2.33 -18.36 16.64
CA ARG A 144 1.95 -19.60 15.93
C ARG A 144 0.50 -20.00 16.22
N SER A 145 0.07 -19.91 17.47
CA SER A 145 -1.31 -20.22 17.87
C SER A 145 -2.32 -19.26 17.25
N GLN A 146 -2.00 -17.96 17.22
CA GLN A 146 -2.86 -16.96 16.58
C GLN A 146 -2.94 -17.17 15.07
N THR A 147 -1.83 -17.51 14.41
CA THR A 147 -1.82 -17.85 12.98
C THR A 147 -2.67 -19.09 12.71
N ALA A 148 -2.61 -20.12 13.56
CA ALA A 148 -3.44 -21.31 13.42
C ALA A 148 -4.94 -20.99 13.56
N VAL A 149 -5.30 -20.14 14.53
CA VAL A 149 -6.69 -19.66 14.70
C VAL A 149 -7.15 -18.88 13.47
N VAL A 150 -6.35 -17.93 12.97
CA VAL A 150 -6.67 -17.16 11.76
C VAL A 150 -6.87 -18.07 10.55
N HIS A 151 -6.03 -19.09 10.38
CA HIS A 151 -6.19 -20.06 9.31
C HIS A 151 -7.50 -20.84 9.44
N GLY A 152 -7.82 -21.30 10.66
CA GLY A 152 -9.08 -21.99 10.93
C GLY A 152 -10.31 -21.13 10.61
N ILE A 153 -10.31 -19.87 11.03
CA ILE A 153 -11.41 -18.93 10.72
C ILE A 153 -11.55 -18.73 9.20
N LEU A 154 -10.43 -18.56 8.47
CA LEU A 154 -10.45 -18.41 7.02
C LEU A 154 -10.97 -19.67 6.30
N GLU A 155 -10.83 -20.83 6.92
CA GLU A 155 -11.36 -22.12 6.43
C GLU A 155 -12.79 -22.40 6.91
N GLY A 156 -13.40 -21.51 7.70
CA GLY A 156 -14.77 -21.63 8.19
C GLY A 156 -14.92 -22.44 9.48
N LEU A 157 -13.87 -22.56 10.30
CA LEU A 157 -13.99 -23.04 11.68
C LEU A 157 -14.48 -21.88 12.56
N ASP A 158 -15.76 -21.94 12.91
CA ASP A 158 -16.41 -21.08 13.91
C ASP A 158 -16.32 -21.69 15.32
#